data_AF-A0A535B127-F1
#
_entry.id   AF-A0A535B127-F1
#
_cell.length_a   1.000
_cell.length_b   1.000
_cell.length_c   1.000
_cell.angle_alpha   90.00
_cell.angle_beta   90.00
_cell.angle_gamma   90.00
#
_symmetry.space_group_name_H-M   'P 1'
#
loop_
_entity.id
_entity.type
_entity.pdbx_description
1 polymer ?
#
loop_
_entity_poly.entity_id
_entity_poly.type
_entity_poly.pdbx_seq_one_letter_code
_entity_poly.pdbx_strand_id
1 'polypeptide(L)'
;MTYKPSEARYSGGGKVKYLVYRSPQPLRSGRKQARTRVKRMYFPANAREIVMEQPGTFRRRTGSTVYGVALHYRSRLPASRASRAGKTYRLPERWAQRTKIVDLPRGAARVRLTGRPPEGPRMAVR
;
A
#
# COMPACT_ATOMS: atom_id res chain seq x y z
N MET A 1 14.05 9.50 -21.43
CA MET A 1 13.65 9.06 -20.08
C MET A 1 13.19 7.60 -20.16
N THR A 2 13.90 6.66 -19.55
CA THR A 2 13.51 5.24 -19.57
C THR A 2 12.40 4.98 -18.55
N TYR A 3 11.26 4.42 -18.98
CA TYR A 3 10.16 4.05 -18.08
C TYR A 3 10.66 3.04 -17.03
N LYS A 4 10.50 3.39 -15.75
CA LYS A 4 10.73 2.46 -14.64
C LYS A 4 9.37 1.99 -14.12
N PRO A 5 9.02 0.70 -14.26
CA PRO A 5 7.79 0.14 -13.70
C PRO A 5 7.68 0.48 -12.22
N SER A 6 6.45 0.74 -11.75
CA SER A 6 6.20 1.05 -10.32
C SER A 6 6.63 -0.08 -9.36
N GLU A 7 6.83 -1.27 -9.93
CA GLU A 7 7.28 -2.51 -9.29
C GLU A 7 8.81 -2.66 -9.25
N ALA A 8 9.57 -1.91 -10.06
CA ALA A 8 11.02 -2.03 -10.17
C ALA A 8 11.77 -1.75 -8.86
N ARG A 9 11.18 -0.94 -7.96
CA ARG A 9 11.68 -0.71 -6.59
C ARG A 9 11.53 -1.91 -5.65
N TYR A 10 10.90 -2.99 -6.12
CA TYR A 10 10.59 -4.21 -5.37
C TYR A 10 11.17 -5.48 -5.99
N SER A 11 11.97 -5.37 -7.06
CA SER A 11 12.51 -6.50 -7.86
C SER A 11 13.47 -7.42 -7.10
N GLY A 12 13.92 -7.07 -5.89
CA GLY A 12 14.77 -7.90 -5.03
C GLY A 12 14.02 -8.75 -4.00
N GLY A 13 12.83 -9.28 -4.33
CA GLY A 13 12.02 -10.08 -3.39
C GLY A 13 11.12 -9.25 -2.47
N GLY A 14 10.41 -8.28 -3.05
CA GLY A 14 9.45 -7.45 -2.32
C GLY A 14 8.38 -8.27 -1.57
N LYS A 15 7.93 -7.76 -0.42
CA LYS A 15 6.85 -8.39 0.34
C LYS A 15 5.51 -8.00 -0.27
N VAL A 16 4.65 -8.98 -0.51
CA VAL A 16 3.28 -8.76 -0.99
C VAL A 16 2.31 -8.85 0.18
N LYS A 17 1.37 -7.91 0.23
CA LYS A 17 0.18 -8.00 1.09
C LYS A 17 -1.06 -7.77 0.25
N TYR A 18 -2.18 -8.34 0.69
CA TYR A 18 -3.47 -8.20 0.04
C TYR A 18 -4.42 -7.49 1.00
N LEU A 19 -5.00 -6.38 0.53
CA LEU A 19 -6.08 -5.69 1.21
C LEU A 19 -7.40 -6.25 0.69
N VAL A 20 -8.09 -7.01 1.54
CA VAL A 20 -9.37 -7.63 1.22
C VAL A 20 -10.48 -6.81 1.86
N TYR A 21 -11.51 -6.48 1.08
CA TYR A 21 -12.65 -5.69 1.57
C TYR A 21 -13.92 -6.06 0.81
N ARG A 22 -15.08 -5.69 1.33
CA ARG A 22 -16.36 -5.78 0.62
C ARG A 22 -16.79 -4.40 0.15
N SER A 23 -17.30 -4.31 -1.08
CA SER A 23 -17.91 -3.10 -1.60
C SER A 23 -19.20 -3.43 -2.37
N PRO A 24 -20.18 -2.51 -2.42
CA PRO A 24 -21.36 -2.71 -3.25
C PRO A 24 -20.97 -2.76 -4.73
N GLN A 25 -21.59 -3.65 -5.48
CA GLN A 25 -21.54 -3.73 -6.94
C GLN A 25 -22.98 -3.65 -7.48
N PRO A 26 -23.29 -2.67 -8.34
CA PRO A 26 -24.56 -2.64 -9.04
C PRO A 26 -24.64 -3.79 -10.05
N LEU A 27 -25.81 -4.42 -10.14
CA LEU A 27 -26.14 -5.45 -11.12
C LEU A 27 -27.03 -4.87 -12.22
N ARG A 28 -27.13 -5.57 -13.36
CA ARG A 28 -27.98 -5.17 -14.49
C ARG A 28 -29.47 -5.05 -14.09
N SER A 29 -29.89 -5.78 -13.08
CA SER A 29 -31.26 -5.74 -12.52
C SER A 29 -31.53 -4.55 -11.59
N GLY A 30 -30.60 -3.61 -11.43
CA GLY A 30 -30.72 -2.48 -10.49
C GLY A 30 -30.44 -2.83 -9.02
N ARG A 31 -30.37 -4.13 -8.68
CA ARG A 31 -29.99 -4.60 -7.33
C ARG A 31 -28.51 -4.34 -7.05
N LYS A 32 -28.16 -4.13 -5.77
CA LYS A 32 -26.77 -4.03 -5.29
C LYS A 32 -26.37 -5.32 -4.58
N GLN A 33 -25.21 -5.87 -4.94
CA GLN A 33 -24.62 -7.03 -4.28
C GLN A 33 -23.30 -6.63 -3.62
N ALA A 34 -23.09 -7.02 -2.36
CA ALA A 34 -21.79 -6.86 -1.71
C ALA A 34 -20.80 -7.88 -2.31
N ARG A 35 -19.70 -7.39 -2.90
CA ARG A 35 -18.67 -8.22 -3.50
C ARG A 35 -17.35 -8.06 -2.77
N THR A 36 -16.65 -9.17 -2.58
CA THR A 36 -15.26 -9.16 -2.09
C THR A 36 -14.34 -8.61 -3.18
N ARG A 37 -13.51 -7.65 -2.80
CA ARG A 37 -12.51 -6.98 -3.61
C ARG A 37 -11.15 -7.16 -2.95
N VAL A 38 -10.12 -7.12 -3.79
CA VAL A 38 -8.73 -7.31 -3.37
C VAL A 38 -7.88 -6.24 -4.02
N LYS A 39 -7.04 -5.60 -3.22
CA LYS A 39 -5.93 -4.78 -3.73
C LYS A 39 -4.60 -5.43 -3.33
N ARG A 40 -3.79 -5.76 -4.33
CA ARG A 40 -2.42 -6.26 -4.14
C ARG A 40 -1.50 -5.06 -3.86
N MET A 41 -0.67 -5.17 -2.83
CA MET A 41 0.24 -4.12 -2.41
C MET A 41 1.64 -4.67 -2.25
N TYR A 42 2.60 -3.94 -2.80
CA TYR A 42 4.01 -4.27 -2.69
C TYR A 42 4.70 -3.41 -1.65
N PHE A 43 5.58 -4.05 -0.89
CA PHE A 43 6.45 -3.46 0.11
C PHE A 43 7.90 -3.82 -0.22
N PRO A 44 8.87 -2.98 0.15
CA PRO A 44 10.29 -3.35 0.07
C PRO A 44 10.56 -4.68 0.78
N ALA A 45 11.53 -5.46 0.30
CA ALA A 45 11.92 -6.73 0.92
C ALA A 45 12.28 -6.57 2.41
N ASN A 46 12.93 -5.46 2.75
CA ASN A 46 13.32 -5.10 4.11
C ASN A 46 12.21 -4.47 4.96
N ALA A 47 10.96 -4.41 4.48
CA ALA A 47 9.86 -3.85 5.24
C ALA A 47 9.53 -4.71 6.46
N ARG A 48 9.36 -4.08 7.62
CA ARG A 48 8.94 -4.72 8.86
C ARG A 48 7.88 -3.90 9.58
N GLU A 49 7.24 -4.52 10.58
CA GLU A 49 6.22 -3.87 11.41
C GLU A 49 5.09 -3.26 10.55
N ILE A 50 4.58 -4.03 9.57
CA ILE A 50 3.51 -3.56 8.68
C ILE A 50 2.19 -3.59 9.43
N VAL A 51 1.68 -2.43 9.79
CA VAL A 51 0.43 -2.24 10.53
C VAL A 51 -0.55 -1.43 9.69
N MET A 52 -1.83 -1.79 9.75
CA MET A 52 -2.91 -1.11 9.05
C MET A 52 -3.77 -0.35 10.06
N GLU A 53 -4.01 0.93 9.81
CA GLU A 53 -5.02 1.71 10.54
C GLU A 53 -6.44 1.38 10.04
N GLN A 54 -7.44 1.71 10.87
CA GLN A 54 -8.83 1.55 10.48
C GLN A 54 -9.18 2.41 9.24
N PRO A 55 -10.18 1.98 8.45
CA PRO A 55 -10.64 2.78 7.32
C PRO A 55 -11.08 4.18 7.73
N GLY A 56 -10.62 5.19 7.01
CA GLY A 56 -10.82 6.58 7.36
C GLY A 56 -10.44 7.53 6.24
N THR A 57 -10.47 8.82 6.57
CA THR A 57 -10.13 9.90 5.66
C THR A 57 -8.69 10.33 5.91
N PHE A 58 -7.84 10.25 4.89
CA PHE A 58 -6.42 10.55 4.99
C PHE A 58 -6.00 11.64 4.01
N ARG A 59 -5.14 12.55 4.47
CA ARG A 59 -4.52 13.58 3.62
C ARG A 59 -3.20 13.06 3.06
N ARG A 60 -3.07 13.07 1.73
CA ARG A 60 -1.82 12.75 1.03
C ARG A 60 -0.84 13.92 1.14
N ARG A 61 0.45 13.63 0.98
CA ARG A 61 1.50 14.66 0.91
C ARG A 61 1.26 15.67 -0.23
N THR A 62 0.59 15.27 -1.31
CA THR A 62 0.20 16.15 -2.43
C THR A 62 -0.96 17.08 -2.10
N GLY A 63 -1.52 17.02 -0.88
CA GLY A 63 -2.63 17.87 -0.43
C GLY A 63 -4.02 17.27 -0.62
N SER A 64 -4.19 16.27 -1.48
CA SER A 64 -5.49 15.62 -1.72
C SER A 64 -5.90 14.71 -0.58
N THR A 65 -7.21 14.64 -0.35
CA THR A 65 -7.82 13.83 0.71
C THR A 65 -8.53 12.63 0.10
N VAL A 66 -8.30 11.45 0.67
CA VAL A 66 -8.88 10.18 0.17
C VAL A 66 -9.48 9.38 1.31
N TYR A 67 -10.60 8.70 1.04
CA TYR A 67 -11.10 7.66 1.93
C TYR A 67 -10.34 6.35 1.62
N GLY A 68 -9.86 5.66 2.64
CA GLY A 68 -8.98 4.53 2.44
C GLY A 68 -8.48 3.92 3.75
N VAL A 69 -7.32 3.28 3.68
CA VAL A 69 -6.55 2.82 4.85
C VAL A 69 -5.13 3.36 4.77
N ALA A 70 -4.54 3.66 5.93
CA ALA A 70 -3.11 3.93 6.05
C ALA A 70 -2.38 2.66 6.50
N LEU A 71 -1.30 2.32 5.79
CA LEU A 71 -0.38 1.25 6.17
C LEU A 71 0.94 1.85 6.59
N HIS A 72 1.32 1.63 7.84
CA HIS A 72 2.58 2.04 8.42
C HIS A 72 3.55 0.88 8.41
N TYR A 73 4.79 1.15 8.03
CA TYR A 73 5.85 0.16 8.07
C TYR A 73 7.20 0.84 8.22
N ARG A 74 8.18 0.08 8.69
CA ARG A 74 9.58 0.51 8.74
C ARG A 74 10.35 -0.12 7.61
N SER A 75 11.23 0.65 6.99
CA SER A 75 12.15 0.17 5.95
C SER A 75 13.55 0.68 6.24
N ARG A 76 14.53 -0.20 6.04
CA ARG A 76 15.95 0.07 6.25
C ARG A 76 16.47 0.94 5.12
N LEU A 77 17.09 2.06 5.46
CA LEU A 77 17.81 2.91 4.53
C LEU A 77 19.29 2.63 4.70
N PRO A 78 20.00 2.22 3.63
CA PRO A 78 21.44 2.02 3.72
C PRO A 78 22.15 3.34 4.03
N ALA A 79 23.39 3.25 4.51
CA ALA A 79 24.23 4.41 4.68
C ALA A 79 24.32 5.19 3.35
N SER A 80 24.17 6.51 3.44
CA SER A 80 24.07 7.36 2.25
C SER A 80 24.68 8.73 2.53
N ARG A 81 24.99 9.47 1.47
CA ARG A 81 25.34 10.89 1.60
C ARG A 81 24.11 11.74 1.27
N ALA A 82 23.91 12.81 2.02
CA ALA A 82 22.90 13.81 1.72
C ALA A 82 23.57 15.18 1.63
N SER A 83 23.17 15.98 0.65
CA SER A 83 23.63 17.36 0.51
C SER A 83 22.49 18.31 0.86
N ARG A 84 22.78 19.31 1.69
CA ARG A 84 21.83 20.39 2.03
C ARG A 84 22.62 21.68 2.22
N ALA A 85 22.23 22.73 1.47
CA ALA A 85 22.86 24.05 1.52
C ALA A 85 24.40 23.99 1.34
N GLY A 86 24.88 23.25 0.34
CA GLY A 86 26.31 23.12 0.03
C GLY A 86 27.12 22.21 0.97
N LYS A 87 26.58 21.77 2.10
CA LYS A 87 27.24 20.84 3.02
C LYS A 87 26.79 19.41 2.79
N THR A 88 27.76 18.49 2.69
CA THR A 88 27.51 17.05 2.56
C THR A 88 27.62 16.37 3.91
N TYR A 89 26.60 15.59 4.26
CA TYR A 89 26.52 14.83 5.49
C TYR A 89 26.53 13.33 5.18
N ARG A 90 27.27 12.55 5.97
CA ARG A 90 27.18 11.09 5.95
C ARG A 90 26.03 10.68 6.86
N LEU A 91 25.05 10.00 6.30
CA LEU A 91 23.93 9.44 7.03
C LEU A 91 24.22 7.96 7.29
N PRO A 92 24.21 7.50 8.55
CA PRO A 92 24.36 6.09 8.84
C PRO A 92 23.15 5.30 8.33
N GLU A 93 23.32 3.98 8.31
CA GLU A 93 22.19 3.07 8.14
C GLU A 93 21.14 3.35 9.21
N ARG A 94 19.87 3.40 8.81
CA ARG A 94 18.77 3.77 9.72
C ARG A 94 17.45 3.18 9.28
N TRP A 95 16.51 3.10 10.22
CA TRP A 95 15.14 2.72 9.93
C TRP A 95 14.29 3.97 9.72
N ALA A 96 13.56 4.01 8.60
CA ALA A 96 12.60 5.08 8.32
C ALA A 96 11.17 4.55 8.43
N GLN A 97 10.32 5.30 9.14
CA GLN A 97 8.88 5.11 9.12
C GLN A 97 8.36 5.52 7.74
N ARG A 98 7.51 4.70 7.15
CA ARG A 98 6.87 4.93 5.86
C ARG A 98 5.37 4.70 6.01
N THR A 99 4.61 5.55 5.33
CA THR A 99 3.15 5.42 5.25
C THR A 99 2.77 5.20 3.80
N LYS A 100 1.96 4.18 3.55
CA LYS A 100 1.30 3.93 2.26
C LYS A 100 -0.20 4.09 2.46
N ILE A 101 -0.81 5.05 1.78
CA ILE A 101 -2.26 5.22 1.79
C ILE A 101 -2.84 4.46 0.61
N VAL A 102 -3.86 3.65 0.86
CA VAL A 102 -4.58 2.90 -0.17
C VAL A 102 -6.04 3.31 -0.18
N ASP A 103 -6.45 3.88 -1.31
CA ASP A 103 -7.81 4.37 -1.50
C ASP A 103 -8.81 3.23 -1.45
N LEU A 104 -9.97 3.47 -0.86
CA LEU A 104 -11.10 2.57 -0.86
C LEU A 104 -12.36 3.32 -1.29
N PRO A 105 -13.31 2.64 -1.94
CA PRO A 105 -14.61 3.25 -2.16
C PRO A 105 -15.27 3.57 -0.81
N ARG A 106 -16.01 4.67 -0.75
CA ARG A 106 -16.87 4.97 0.40
C ARG A 106 -17.86 3.82 0.59
N GLY A 107 -18.04 3.38 1.84
CA GLY A 107 -18.84 2.18 2.17
C GLY A 107 -18.09 0.84 1.99
N ALA A 108 -16.76 0.86 1.84
CA ALA A 108 -15.97 -0.36 1.97
C ALA A 108 -16.10 -0.92 3.40
N ALA A 109 -16.40 -2.21 3.50
CA ALA A 109 -16.64 -2.89 4.78
C ALA A 109 -15.75 -4.12 4.92
N ARG A 110 -15.59 -4.61 6.17
CA ARG A 110 -14.81 -5.81 6.51
C ARG A 110 -13.39 -5.76 5.93
N VAL A 111 -12.74 -4.61 6.03
CA VAL A 111 -11.40 -4.37 5.50
C VAL A 111 -10.38 -5.15 6.33
N ARG A 112 -9.54 -5.95 5.66
CA ARG A 112 -8.53 -6.82 6.29
C ARG A 112 -7.26 -6.85 5.47
N LEU A 113 -6.12 -6.91 6.16
CA LEU A 113 -4.81 -7.09 5.55
C LEU A 113 -4.35 -8.55 5.74
N THR A 114 -3.94 -9.21 4.66
CA THR A 114 -3.39 -10.58 4.71
C THR A 114 -2.07 -10.68 3.94
N GLY A 115 -1.22 -11.63 4.35
CA GLY A 115 0.01 -11.98 3.65
C GLY A 115 -0.16 -13.08 2.60
N ARG A 116 -1.29 -13.79 2.59
CA ARG A 116 -1.58 -14.86 1.62
C ARG A 116 -2.57 -14.36 0.56
N PRO A 117 -2.43 -14.78 -0.71
CA PRO A 117 -3.43 -14.48 -1.72
C PRO A 117 -4.78 -15.04 -1.26
N PRO A 118 -5.88 -14.28 -1.39
CA PRO A 118 -7.21 -14.78 -1.06
C PRO A 118 -7.66 -15.83 -2.07
N GLU A 119 -8.27 -16.91 -1.59
CA GLU A 119 -8.80 -17.99 -2.41
C GLU A 119 -10.07 -17.56 -3.16
N GLY A 120 -10.18 -17.94 -4.44
CA GLY A 120 -11.41 -17.79 -5.22
C GLY A 120 -11.21 -17.50 -6.72
N PRO A 121 -12.17 -17.90 -7.57
CA PRO A 121 -12.05 -17.96 -9.04
C PRO A 121 -11.86 -16.61 -9.75
N ARG A 122 -11.92 -15.48 -9.02
CA ARG A 122 -11.65 -14.12 -9.55
C ARG A 122 -10.66 -13.31 -8.70
N MET A 123 -9.92 -13.97 -7.80
CA MET A 123 -9.05 -13.30 -6.82
C MET A 123 -7.57 -13.72 -6.91
N ALA A 124 -7.27 -14.72 -7.77
CA ALA A 124 -5.93 -14.98 -8.26
C ALA A 124 -5.51 -13.87 -9.24
N VAL A 125 -4.87 -12.83 -8.71
CA VAL A 125 -4.14 -11.87 -9.56
C VAL A 125 -2.87 -12.59 -10.01
N ARG A 126 -2.93 -13.22 -11.18
CA ARG A 126 -1.77 -13.84 -11.83
C ARG A 126 -0.76 -12.77 -12.26
#